data_AF-A0A2E5DXY4-F1
#
_entry.id   AF-A0A2E5DXY4-F1
#
_cell.length_a   1.000
_cell.length_b   1.000
_cell.length_c   1.000
_cell.angle_alpha   90.00
_cell.angle_beta   90.00
_cell.angle_gamma   90.00
#
_symmetry.space_group_name_H-M   'P 1'
#
loop_
_entity.id
_entity.type
_entity.pdbx_description
1 polymer ?
#
loop_
_entity_poly.entity_id
_entity_poly.type
_entity_poly.pdbx_seq_one_letter_code
_entity_poly.pdbx_strand_id
1 'polypeptide(L)'
;MTETTSSTHPDSTGNKSGGPAHRYTAKLATELESRWQEWWRAHDVYRTPGPGDEDFDPSKPKFYCMDMFPYPSGAGLHVGHPVGYIGSDIISRHKRMMGFNVLHPMGWDAFGLPAEQYAITTGIHPAETTRKAIETYRKQLDGIGFSYDWSREIATIDPSYYRWTQWIWL
;
A
#
# COMPACT_ATOMS: atom_id res chain seq x y z
N MET A 1 13.01 51.23 -43.76
CA MET A 1 13.56 51.67 -42.45
C MET A 1 12.41 51.69 -41.47
N THR A 2 12.65 51.05 -40.34
CA THR A 2 11.78 50.69 -39.21
C THR A 2 10.72 51.71 -38.77
N GLU A 3 9.46 51.29 -38.73
CA GLU A 3 8.48 51.74 -37.73
C GLU A 3 8.16 50.55 -36.83
N THR A 4 8.54 50.67 -35.56
CA THR A 4 8.25 49.67 -34.52
C THR A 4 7.09 50.21 -33.70
N THR A 5 5.89 49.69 -33.92
CA THR A 5 4.73 49.95 -33.06
C THR A 5 4.89 49.19 -31.74
N SER A 6 4.81 49.93 -30.64
CA SER A 6 4.72 49.46 -29.26
C SER A 6 3.59 48.45 -29.07
N SER A 7 3.88 47.32 -28.41
CA SER A 7 2.87 46.56 -27.67
C SER A 7 3.37 46.34 -26.25
N THR A 8 2.81 47.12 -25.33
CA THR A 8 2.90 46.92 -23.88
C THR A 8 2.27 45.59 -23.50
N HIS A 9 3.07 44.64 -22.99
CA HIS A 9 2.56 43.52 -22.22
C HIS A 9 2.57 43.88 -20.73
N PRO A 10 1.47 43.64 -19.99
CA PRO A 10 1.37 43.95 -18.58
C PRO A 10 2.23 42.99 -17.77
N ASP A 11 2.91 43.58 -16.80
CA ASP A 11 3.77 42.94 -15.81
C ASP A 11 2.95 41.89 -15.03
N SER A 12 3.11 40.60 -15.36
CA SER A 12 2.50 39.53 -14.58
C SER A 12 3.35 39.32 -13.33
N THR A 13 2.88 39.90 -12.24
CA THR A 13 3.27 39.61 -10.85
C THR A 13 2.88 38.18 -10.49
N GLY A 14 3.52 37.20 -11.13
CA GLY A 14 3.39 35.78 -10.84
C GLY A 14 4.51 35.36 -9.89
N ASN A 15 4.15 35.09 -8.64
CA ASN A 15 4.97 34.52 -7.58
C ASN A 15 5.92 33.42 -8.11
N LYS A 16 7.18 33.78 -8.40
CA LYS A 16 8.21 32.83 -8.80
C LYS A 16 8.67 32.07 -7.56
N SER A 17 8.02 30.94 -7.27
CA SER A 17 8.63 29.92 -6.41
C SER A 17 9.94 29.49 -7.06
N GLY A 18 11.08 29.90 -6.50
CA GLY A 18 12.43 29.76 -7.07
C GLY A 18 12.98 28.33 -7.15
N GLY A 19 12.17 27.38 -7.62
CA GLY A 19 12.56 25.98 -7.83
C GLY A 19 12.91 25.67 -9.30
N PRO A 20 13.55 24.51 -9.57
CA PRO A 20 13.88 24.08 -10.93
C PRO A 20 12.63 23.92 -11.81
N ALA A 21 12.71 24.30 -13.08
CA ALA A 21 11.57 24.35 -14.02
C ALA A 21 10.85 22.99 -14.25
N HIS A 22 11.54 21.87 -14.04
CA HIS A 22 11.02 20.52 -14.27
C HIS A 22 11.10 19.63 -13.02
N ARG A 23 10.75 20.19 -11.86
CA ARG A 23 10.67 19.44 -10.61
C ARG A 23 9.33 19.66 -9.94
N TYR A 24 8.60 18.58 -9.66
CA TYR A 24 7.45 18.65 -8.77
C TYR A 24 7.92 18.87 -7.32
N THR A 25 7.13 19.60 -6.53
CA THR A 25 7.44 19.87 -5.12
C THR A 25 6.97 18.72 -4.23
N ALA A 26 7.50 18.63 -3.00
CA ALA A 26 6.99 17.67 -2.02
C ALA A 26 5.49 17.87 -1.75
N LYS A 27 5.03 19.13 -1.71
CA LYS A 27 3.61 19.46 -1.57
C LYS A 27 2.77 18.86 -2.71
N LEU A 28 3.22 19.07 -3.96
CA LEU A 28 2.53 18.51 -5.13
C LEU A 28 2.57 16.98 -5.13
N ALA A 29 3.68 16.37 -4.69
CA ALA A 29 3.78 14.91 -4.55
C ALA A 29 2.72 14.38 -3.58
N THR A 30 2.65 14.96 -2.37
CA THR A 30 1.66 14.58 -1.35
C THR A 30 0.22 14.76 -1.83
N GLU A 31 -0.08 15.86 -2.54
CA GLU A 31 -1.40 16.09 -3.14
C GLU A 31 -1.75 15.01 -4.18
N LEU A 32 -0.81 14.64 -5.04
CA LEU A 32 -1.02 13.61 -6.07
C LEU A 32 -1.16 12.21 -5.46
N GLU A 33 -0.29 11.84 -4.53
CA GLU A 33 -0.30 10.55 -3.84
C GLU A 33 -1.61 10.35 -3.08
N SER A 34 -2.00 11.33 -2.26
CA SER A 34 -3.23 11.25 -1.46
C SER A 34 -4.46 11.11 -2.36
N ARG A 35 -4.55 11.93 -3.42
CA ARG A 35 -5.67 11.89 -4.37
C ARG A 35 -5.81 10.51 -5.02
N TRP A 36 -4.72 9.93 -5.51
CA TRP A 36 -4.77 8.62 -6.18
C TRP A 36 -5.03 7.47 -5.21
N GLN A 37 -4.43 7.50 -4.01
CA GLN A 37 -4.67 6.50 -2.98
C GLN A 37 -6.13 6.51 -2.51
N GLU A 38 -6.73 7.69 -2.32
CA GLU A 38 -8.15 7.84 -2.01
C GLU A 38 -9.03 7.31 -3.13
N TRP A 39 -8.72 7.66 -4.39
CA TRP A 39 -9.48 7.19 -5.53
C TRP A 39 -9.41 5.67 -5.68
N TRP A 40 -8.22 5.05 -5.54
CA TRP A 40 -8.05 3.60 -5.58
C TRP A 40 -8.85 2.87 -4.50
N ARG A 41 -8.84 3.39 -3.26
CA ARG A 41 -9.64 2.82 -2.16
C ARG A 41 -11.13 2.96 -2.41
N ALA A 42 -11.60 4.13 -2.87
CA ALA A 42 -13.02 4.38 -3.10
C ALA A 42 -13.62 3.52 -4.22
N HIS A 43 -12.78 2.95 -5.10
CA HIS A 43 -13.21 2.15 -6.25
C HIS A 43 -12.76 0.68 -6.16
N ASP A 44 -12.19 0.25 -5.03
CA ASP A 44 -11.73 -1.13 -4.80
C ASP A 44 -10.89 -1.72 -5.95
N VAL A 45 -10.06 -0.89 -6.60
CA VAL A 45 -9.39 -1.25 -7.88
C VAL A 45 -8.40 -2.41 -7.78
N TYR A 46 -8.00 -2.77 -6.56
CA TYR A 46 -7.09 -3.88 -6.28
C TYR A 46 -7.80 -5.11 -5.70
N ARG A 47 -9.13 -5.04 -5.48
CA ARG A 47 -9.93 -6.20 -5.10
C ARG A 47 -9.85 -7.26 -6.18
N THR A 48 -9.52 -8.48 -5.78
CA THR A 48 -9.46 -9.62 -6.69
C THR A 48 -10.83 -10.30 -6.71
N PRO A 49 -11.55 -10.35 -7.84
CA PRO A 49 -12.78 -11.11 -7.91
C PRO A 49 -12.51 -12.61 -7.69
N GLY A 50 -13.36 -13.26 -6.92
CA GLY A 50 -13.33 -14.69 -6.65
C GLY A 50 -14.41 -15.47 -7.41
N PRO A 51 -14.31 -16.81 -7.49
CA PRO A 51 -15.40 -17.63 -8.01
C PRO A 51 -16.71 -17.33 -7.26
N GLY A 52 -17.75 -16.95 -8.02
CA GLY A 52 -19.06 -16.59 -7.47
C GLY A 52 -19.34 -15.08 -7.43
N ASP A 53 -18.32 -14.23 -7.60
CA ASP A 53 -18.53 -12.79 -7.75
C ASP A 53 -19.06 -12.45 -9.16
N GLU A 54 -19.92 -11.44 -9.26
CA GLU A 54 -20.56 -11.02 -10.53
C GLU A 54 -19.55 -10.55 -11.60
N ASP A 55 -18.42 -9.99 -11.16
CA ASP A 55 -17.34 -9.46 -11.98
C ASP A 55 -16.17 -10.44 -12.17
N PHE A 56 -16.32 -11.70 -11.74
CA PHE A 56 -15.31 -12.72 -11.95
C PHE A 56 -15.38 -13.31 -13.36
N ASP A 57 -14.32 -13.10 -14.13
CA ASP A 57 -14.13 -13.73 -15.44
C ASP A 57 -13.18 -14.95 -15.32
N PRO A 58 -13.70 -16.20 -15.41
CA PRO A 58 -12.87 -17.40 -15.31
C PRO A 58 -11.98 -17.64 -16.53
N SER A 59 -12.21 -16.95 -17.66
CA SER A 59 -11.39 -17.10 -18.87
C SER A 59 -10.04 -16.38 -18.77
N LYS A 60 -9.93 -15.39 -17.88
CA LYS A 60 -8.68 -14.66 -17.63
C LYS A 60 -7.66 -15.56 -16.92
N PRO A 61 -6.37 -15.51 -17.30
CA PRO A 61 -5.33 -16.25 -16.62
C PRO A 61 -5.15 -15.72 -15.18
N LYS A 62 -4.88 -16.64 -14.25
CA LYS A 62 -4.69 -16.31 -12.83
C LYS A 62 -3.22 -16.01 -12.54
N PHE A 63 -2.97 -15.05 -11.66
CA PHE A 63 -1.64 -14.77 -11.13
C PHE A 63 -1.73 -14.49 -9.63
N TYR A 64 -0.93 -15.21 -8.84
CA TYR A 64 -0.81 -14.97 -7.41
C TYR A 64 0.59 -14.46 -7.12
N CYS A 65 0.70 -13.21 -6.68
CA CYS A 65 1.92 -12.62 -6.17
C CYS A 65 1.84 -12.56 -4.65
N MET A 66 2.87 -13.02 -3.94
CA MET A 66 2.88 -13.07 -2.49
C MET A 66 4.17 -12.48 -1.96
N ASP A 67 4.02 -11.46 -1.12
CA ASP A 67 5.08 -10.98 -0.26
C ASP A 67 5.17 -11.85 1.00
N MET A 68 6.37 -11.96 1.56
CA MET A 68 6.48 -12.37 2.95
C MET A 68 5.90 -11.25 3.82
N PHE A 69 4.67 -11.47 4.29
CA PHE A 69 3.96 -10.60 5.20
C PHE A 69 4.75 -10.29 6.49
N PRO A 70 4.72 -9.05 6.99
CA PRO A 70 5.64 -8.60 8.03
C PRO A 70 5.24 -9.03 9.44
N TYR A 71 6.25 -9.09 10.30
CA TYR A 71 6.07 -9.15 11.76
C TYR A 71 5.71 -7.76 12.30
N PRO A 72 4.58 -7.58 13.01
CA PRO A 72 4.22 -6.33 13.71
C PRO A 72 4.97 -6.25 15.05
N SER A 73 6.31 -6.36 15.00
CA SER A 73 7.21 -6.48 16.16
C SER A 73 8.01 -5.20 16.46
N GLY A 74 7.58 -4.07 15.92
CA GLY A 74 8.22 -2.77 16.11
C GLY A 74 7.25 -1.61 15.99
N ALA A 75 7.77 -0.40 16.12
CA ALA A 75 6.96 0.82 16.01
C ALA A 75 6.44 1.11 14.59
N GLY A 76 6.99 0.44 13.57
CA GLY A 76 6.65 0.66 12.16
C GLY A 76 7.62 -0.07 11.22
N LEU A 77 7.34 0.00 9.93
CA LEU A 77 8.22 -0.46 8.87
C LEU A 77 9.53 0.34 8.86
N HIS A 78 10.65 -0.36 8.72
CA HIS A 78 11.89 0.23 8.22
C HIS A 78 11.93 0.24 6.68
N VAL A 79 12.79 1.08 6.10
CA VAL A 79 12.95 1.25 4.63
C VAL A 79 13.38 -0.01 3.88
N GLY A 80 13.85 -1.05 4.58
CA GLY A 80 14.12 -2.36 3.99
C GLY A 80 12.87 -3.17 3.61
N HIS A 81 11.72 -3.03 4.31
CA HIS A 81 10.53 -3.83 3.98
C HIS A 81 10.00 -3.55 2.57
N PRO A 82 9.86 -2.27 2.14
CA PRO A 82 9.35 -1.95 0.81
C PRO A 82 10.21 -2.48 -0.33
N VAL A 83 11.50 -2.81 -0.12
CA VAL A 83 12.40 -3.21 -1.20
C VAL A 83 11.87 -4.45 -1.94
N GLY A 84 11.44 -5.48 -1.20
CA GLY A 84 10.81 -6.67 -1.80
C GLY A 84 9.42 -6.35 -2.36
N TYR A 85 8.63 -5.60 -1.58
CA TYR A 85 7.23 -5.31 -1.88
C TYR A 85 7.05 -4.44 -3.14
N ILE A 86 8.03 -3.59 -3.48
CA ILE A 86 8.04 -2.84 -4.73
C ILE A 86 8.16 -3.79 -5.94
N GLY A 87 8.99 -4.84 -5.84
CA GLY A 87 9.16 -5.81 -6.91
C GLY A 87 7.89 -6.60 -7.21
N SER A 88 7.23 -7.11 -6.16
CA SER A 88 5.95 -7.80 -6.26
C SER A 88 4.84 -6.88 -6.75
N ASP A 89 4.80 -5.62 -6.31
CA ASP A 89 3.82 -4.64 -6.77
C ASP A 89 3.96 -4.31 -8.26
N ILE A 90 5.20 -4.11 -8.75
CA ILE A 90 5.46 -3.87 -10.17
C ILE A 90 4.93 -5.04 -11.01
N ILE A 91 5.25 -6.27 -10.63
CA ILE A 91 4.80 -7.46 -11.35
C ILE A 91 3.27 -7.61 -11.27
N SER A 92 2.68 -7.36 -10.10
CA SER A 92 1.23 -7.44 -9.90
C SER A 92 0.48 -6.43 -10.77
N ARG A 93 0.93 -5.17 -10.81
CA ARG A 93 0.36 -4.13 -11.69
C ARG A 93 0.54 -4.48 -13.16
N HIS A 94 1.73 -4.94 -13.56
CA HIS A 94 1.99 -5.38 -14.92
C HIS A 94 1.06 -6.53 -15.35
N LYS A 95 0.86 -7.54 -14.49
CA LYS A 95 -0.06 -8.65 -14.78
C LYS A 95 -1.51 -8.21 -14.89
N ARG A 96 -1.98 -7.27 -14.06
CA ARG A 96 -3.33 -6.67 -14.22
C ARG A 96 -3.47 -5.98 -15.58
N MET A 97 -2.46 -5.21 -16.00
CA MET A 97 -2.44 -4.56 -17.32
C MET A 97 -2.41 -5.55 -18.49
N MET A 98 -1.88 -6.77 -18.29
CA MET A 98 -1.93 -7.87 -19.25
C MET A 98 -3.26 -8.66 -19.23
N GLY A 99 -4.24 -8.24 -18.42
CA GLY A 99 -5.56 -8.89 -18.36
C GLY A 99 -5.65 -10.11 -17.43
N PHE A 100 -4.70 -10.30 -16.50
CA PHE A 100 -4.75 -11.39 -15.53
C PHE A 100 -5.72 -11.08 -14.37
N ASN A 101 -6.32 -12.13 -13.80
CA ASN A 101 -6.90 -12.08 -12.46
C ASN A 101 -5.75 -12.18 -11.44
N VAL A 102 -5.40 -11.04 -10.83
CA VAL A 102 -4.24 -10.92 -9.94
C VAL A 102 -4.67 -10.91 -8.49
N LEU A 103 -4.27 -11.93 -7.74
CA LEU A 103 -4.29 -11.92 -6.28
C LEU A 103 -2.95 -11.41 -5.76
N HIS A 104 -2.97 -10.28 -5.05
CA HIS A 104 -1.82 -9.69 -4.37
C HIS A 104 -2.26 -9.27 -2.97
N PRO A 105 -2.22 -10.16 -1.97
CA PRO A 105 -2.73 -9.90 -0.64
C PRO A 105 -1.62 -9.40 0.29
N MET A 106 -2.02 -8.96 1.48
CA MET A 106 -1.12 -8.66 2.59
C MET A 106 -1.75 -9.17 3.89
N GLY A 107 -0.94 -9.31 4.94
CA GLY A 107 -1.41 -9.67 6.27
C GLY A 107 -0.34 -9.42 7.32
N TRP A 108 -0.49 -10.07 8.48
CA TRP A 108 0.38 -9.87 9.63
C TRP A 108 0.78 -11.20 10.26
N ASP A 109 2.08 -11.47 10.29
CA ASP A 109 2.62 -12.59 11.04
C ASP A 109 2.80 -12.19 12.51
N ALA A 110 1.71 -12.30 13.27
CA ALA A 110 1.49 -11.58 14.51
C ALA A 110 1.65 -12.43 15.79
N PHE A 111 1.90 -13.74 15.67
CA PHE A 111 2.18 -14.62 16.82
C PHE A 111 3.69 -14.77 17.08
N GLY A 112 4.02 -15.31 18.25
CA GLY A 112 5.37 -15.78 18.58
C GLY A 112 6.31 -14.72 19.14
N LEU A 113 7.56 -15.14 19.32
CA LEU A 113 8.60 -14.37 20.02
C LEU A 113 8.81 -12.93 19.52
N PRO A 114 8.73 -12.61 18.21
CA PRO A 114 8.91 -11.23 17.77
C PRO A 114 7.88 -10.26 18.39
N ALA A 115 6.61 -10.66 18.47
CA ALA A 115 5.56 -9.84 19.06
C ALA A 115 5.69 -9.78 20.60
N GLU A 116 6.02 -10.92 21.23
CA GLU A 116 6.19 -11.00 22.68
C GLU A 116 7.39 -10.17 23.18
N GLN A 117 8.51 -10.19 22.46
CA GLN A 117 9.69 -9.42 22.85
C GLN A 117 9.43 -7.90 22.76
N TYR A 118 8.65 -7.46 21.77
CA TYR A 118 8.22 -6.07 21.67
C TYR A 118 7.30 -5.66 22.83
N ALA A 119 6.38 -6.55 23.22
CA ALA A 119 5.52 -6.35 24.39
C ALA A 119 6.34 -6.22 25.69
N ILE A 120 7.34 -7.08 25.89
CA ILE A 120 8.23 -7.03 27.07
C ILE A 120 8.98 -5.70 27.14
N THR A 121 9.54 -5.22 26.02
CA THR A 121 10.30 -3.96 26.02
C THR A 121 9.44 -2.72 26.28
N THR A 122 8.16 -2.77 25.91
CA THR A 122 7.22 -1.66 26.10
C THR A 122 6.44 -1.73 27.41
N GLY A 123 6.43 -2.90 28.07
CA GLY A 123 5.66 -3.13 29.30
C GLY A 123 4.14 -3.20 29.09
N ILE A 124 3.69 -3.40 27.85
CA ILE A 124 2.28 -3.42 27.45
C ILE A 124 1.91 -4.84 27.02
N HIS A 125 0.68 -5.28 27.26
CA HIS A 125 0.22 -6.61 26.88
C HIS A 125 0.35 -6.85 25.35
N PRO A 126 0.85 -8.03 24.89
CA PRO A 126 1.14 -8.28 23.48
C PRO A 126 -0.06 -8.08 22.56
N ALA A 127 -1.26 -8.43 23.00
CA ALA A 127 -2.47 -8.22 22.20
C ALA A 127 -2.68 -6.73 21.83
N GLU A 128 -2.35 -5.80 22.74
CA GLU A 128 -2.50 -4.36 22.50
C GLU A 128 -1.37 -3.82 21.63
N THR A 129 -0.13 -4.19 21.93
CA THR A 129 1.04 -3.72 21.17
C THR A 129 0.99 -4.20 19.73
N THR A 130 0.64 -5.46 19.51
CA THR A 130 0.53 -6.06 18.17
C THR A 130 -0.56 -5.39 17.34
N ARG A 131 -1.75 -5.12 17.90
CA ARG A 131 -2.83 -4.44 17.17
C ARG A 131 -2.44 -3.02 16.79
N LYS A 132 -1.83 -2.27 17.72
CA LYS A 132 -1.33 -0.92 17.44
C LYS A 132 -0.24 -0.90 16.38
N ALA A 133 0.65 -1.89 16.39
CA ALA A 133 1.68 -2.05 15.38
C ALA A 133 1.07 -2.36 14.01
N ILE A 134 0.09 -3.28 13.94
CA ILE A 134 -0.66 -3.58 12.71
C ILE A 134 -1.27 -2.32 12.11
N GLU A 135 -1.99 -1.51 12.88
CA GLU A 135 -2.59 -0.26 12.40
C GLU A 135 -1.54 0.70 11.83
N THR A 136 -0.39 0.79 12.49
CA THR A 136 0.73 1.65 12.05
C THR A 136 1.33 1.15 10.74
N TYR A 137 1.58 -0.15 10.62
CA TYR A 137 2.13 -0.76 9.42
C TYR A 137 1.13 -0.65 8.26
N ARG A 138 -0.15 -0.91 8.50
CA ARG A 138 -1.24 -0.75 7.54
C ARG A 138 -1.24 0.64 6.94
N LYS A 139 -1.19 1.68 7.78
CA LYS A 139 -1.11 3.09 7.36
C LYS A 139 0.15 3.39 6.54
N GLN A 140 1.30 2.84 6.92
CA GLN A 140 2.55 3.03 6.19
C GLN A 140 2.54 2.35 4.81
N LEU A 141 2.02 1.12 4.70
CA LEU A 141 1.87 0.42 3.42
C LEU A 141 0.88 1.14 2.50
N ASP A 142 -0.24 1.63 3.04
CA ASP A 142 -1.19 2.47 2.29
C ASP A 142 -0.54 3.75 1.78
N GLY A 143 0.29 4.39 2.60
CA GLY A 143 1.01 5.61 2.24
C GLY A 143 2.02 5.40 1.10
N ILE A 144 2.57 4.19 0.95
CA ILE A 144 3.44 3.84 -0.18
C ILE A 144 2.63 3.59 -1.47
N GLY A 145 1.38 3.13 -1.35
CA GLY A 145 0.48 2.91 -2.48
C GLY A 145 0.64 1.54 -3.16
N PHE A 146 0.99 0.50 -2.40
CA PHE A 146 1.02 -0.87 -2.92
C PHE A 146 -0.38 -1.35 -3.34
N SER A 147 -0.41 -2.20 -4.38
CA SER A 147 -1.62 -2.73 -5.00
C SER A 147 -2.17 -3.97 -4.28
N TYR A 148 -2.29 -3.88 -2.96
CA TYR A 148 -2.81 -4.97 -2.14
C TYR A 148 -4.33 -5.02 -2.17
N ASP A 149 -4.83 -6.24 -2.13
CA ASP A 149 -6.23 -6.54 -1.86
C ASP A 149 -6.49 -6.62 -0.36
N TRP A 150 -6.87 -5.50 0.23
CA TRP A 150 -7.11 -5.39 1.67
C TRP A 150 -8.37 -6.12 2.15
N SER A 151 -9.26 -6.53 1.24
CA SER A 151 -10.41 -7.37 1.60
C SER A 151 -9.98 -8.80 2.00
N ARG A 152 -8.74 -9.18 1.68
CA ARG A 152 -8.11 -10.46 2.02
C ARG A 152 -7.03 -10.34 3.10
N GLU A 153 -7.06 -9.25 3.87
CA GLU A 153 -6.17 -9.05 5.00
C GLU A 153 -6.39 -10.13 6.08
N ILE A 154 -5.30 -10.67 6.60
CA ILE A 154 -5.32 -11.64 7.70
C ILE A 154 -4.33 -11.21 8.79
N ALA A 155 -4.66 -11.48 10.06
CA ALA A 155 -3.69 -11.47 11.14
C ALA A 155 -3.64 -12.88 11.77
N THR A 156 -2.44 -13.45 11.94
CA THR A 156 -2.32 -14.82 12.47
C THR A 156 -2.85 -14.95 13.90
N ILE A 157 -2.97 -13.84 14.63
CA ILE A 157 -3.54 -13.74 15.98
C ILE A 157 -5.07 -13.80 16.03
N ASP A 158 -5.77 -13.73 14.90
CA ASP A 158 -7.23 -13.73 14.89
C ASP A 158 -7.80 -15.13 15.18
N PRO A 159 -8.79 -15.28 16.08
CA PRO A 159 -9.43 -16.58 16.36
C PRO A 159 -10.05 -17.24 15.13
N SER A 160 -10.57 -16.45 14.19
CA SER A 160 -11.09 -16.92 12.91
C SER A 160 -9.99 -17.54 12.03
N TYR A 161 -8.74 -17.11 12.22
CA TYR A 161 -7.56 -17.63 11.52
C TYR A 161 -6.96 -18.83 12.27
N TYR A 162 -6.49 -18.65 13.51
CA TYR A 162 -5.71 -19.69 14.20
C TYR A 162 -6.52 -20.94 14.56
N ARG A 163 -7.87 -20.89 14.54
CA ARG A 163 -8.71 -22.10 14.63
C ARG A 163 -8.33 -23.13 13.57
N TRP A 164 -7.91 -22.68 12.39
CA TRP A 164 -7.43 -23.55 11.32
C TRP A 164 -6.01 -24.05 11.58
N THR A 165 -5.15 -23.23 12.19
CA THR A 165 -3.84 -23.69 12.67
C THR A 165 -3.97 -24.82 13.69
N GLN A 166 -4.90 -24.67 14.64
CA GLN A 166 -5.24 -25.74 15.60
C GLN A 166 -5.79 -26.97 14.89
N TRP A 167 -6.74 -26.79 13.96
CA TRP A 167 -7.31 -27.88 13.19
C TRP A 167 -6.28 -28.65 12.34
N ILE A 168 -5.31 -27.97 11.74
CA ILE A 168 -4.23 -28.62 10.96
C ILE A 168 -3.37 -29.54 11.84
N TRP A 169 -3.24 -29.20 13.13
CA TRP A 169 -2.42 -29.95 14.08
C TRP A 169 -3.16 -31.15 14.72
N LEU A 170 -4.48 -31.07 14.87
CA LEU A 170 -5.33 -32.08 15.52
C LEU A 170 -5.70 -33.22 14.56
#